data_AF-A0A4Y2P141-F1
#
_entry.id   AF-A0A4Y2P141-F1
#
_cell.length_a   1.000
_cell.length_b   1.000
_cell.length_c   1.000
_cell.angle_alpha   90.00
_cell.angle_beta   90.00
_cell.angle_gamma   90.00
#
_symmetry.space_group_name_H-M   'P 1'
#
loop_
_entity.id
_entity.type
_entity.pdbx_description
1 polymer ?
#
loop_
_entity_poly.entity_id
_entity_poly.type
_entity_poly.pdbx_seq_one_letter_code
_entity_poly.pdbx_strand_id
1 'polypeptide(L)'
;MEKLSEIFHATLRSLNPTQTFKVSNRQLKRWLQRDFPQIVFVKPKQKNLSELVLCHLTPDQPVLIEHNFNSSATETDAVESEEETTELPTKFPVNYDSESKAILYKAAFILSNILRNSPVLQCKWPPTAEDFNEANIEKMIPTLLFNFLAWSVGETDELVTDTFVNTSKNIKRKLFSVAQDLIYITSAGRKQTPKHLSLAMAVRHVTGSARIINILNGLGHCISHSAVLEYDTELAEMQLNSVDCLPVG
;
A
#
# COMPACT_ATOMS: atom_id res chain seq x y z
N MET A 1 13.62 23.53 -1.79
CA MET A 1 14.09 22.54 -2.79
C MET A 1 15.49 22.85 -3.33
N GLU A 2 16.26 23.78 -2.76
CA GLU A 2 17.49 24.32 -3.38
C GLU A 2 18.75 23.45 -3.19
N LYS A 3 18.80 22.59 -2.17
CA LYS A 3 20.01 21.79 -1.84
C LYS A 3 20.42 20.78 -2.92
N LEU A 4 19.46 20.20 -3.66
CA LEU A 4 19.74 19.13 -4.61
C LEU A 4 20.27 19.68 -5.95
N SER A 5 19.80 20.86 -6.36
CA SER A 5 20.32 21.59 -7.53
C SER A 5 21.75 22.06 -7.30
N GLU A 6 22.09 22.51 -6.09
CA GLU A 6 23.46 22.94 -5.76
C GLU A 6 24.45 21.78 -5.83
N ILE A 7 24.08 20.63 -5.26
CA ILE A 7 24.89 19.40 -5.32
C ILE A 7 25.07 18.98 -6.78
N PHE A 8 24.00 18.95 -7.57
CA PHE A 8 24.08 18.59 -8.99
C PHE A 8 25.01 19.52 -9.80
N HIS A 9 24.91 20.83 -9.59
CA HIS A 9 25.78 21.81 -10.25
C HIS A 9 27.23 21.74 -9.76
N ALA A 10 27.48 21.32 -8.52
CA ALA A 10 28.82 21.07 -8.01
C ALA A 10 29.45 19.84 -8.68
N THR A 11 28.69 18.74 -8.83
CA THR A 11 29.14 17.52 -9.50
C THR A 11 29.37 17.73 -11.01
N LEU A 12 28.54 18.54 -11.68
CA LEU A 12 28.78 18.89 -13.08
C LEU A 12 30.05 19.74 -13.26
N ARG A 13 30.33 20.66 -12.33
CA ARG A 13 31.55 21.47 -12.34
C ARG A 13 32.81 20.64 -12.10
N SER A 14 32.74 19.59 -11.27
CA SER A 14 33.90 18.71 -11.03
C SER A 14 34.22 17.81 -12.23
N LEU A 15 33.20 17.39 -12.98
CA LEU A 15 33.38 16.53 -14.17
C LEU A 15 33.83 17.30 -15.41
N ASN A 16 33.45 18.58 -15.55
CA ASN A 16 33.75 19.39 -16.73
C ASN A 16 34.06 20.87 -16.35
N PRO A 17 35.30 21.17 -15.93
CA PRO A 17 35.66 22.47 -15.35
C PRO A 17 35.66 23.65 -16.34
N THR A 18 35.55 23.41 -17.65
CA THR A 18 35.64 24.45 -18.70
C THR A 18 34.29 24.90 -19.28
N GLN A 19 33.17 24.27 -18.91
CA GLN A 19 31.85 24.62 -19.44
C GLN A 19 30.94 25.27 -18.39
N THR A 20 30.41 26.46 -18.71
CA THR A 20 29.37 27.12 -17.92
C THR A 20 28.00 26.50 -18.25
N PHE A 21 27.62 25.49 -17.47
CA PHE A 21 26.38 24.75 -17.67
C PHE A 21 25.14 25.51 -17.17
N LYS A 22 24.60 26.41 -18.00
CA LYS A 22 23.17 26.78 -17.92
C LYS A 22 22.34 25.68 -18.59
N VAL A 23 22.25 24.53 -17.95
CA VAL A 23 21.53 23.37 -18.50
C VAL A 23 20.06 23.48 -18.11
N SER A 24 19.21 23.71 -19.11
CA SER A 24 17.76 23.62 -18.93
C SER A 24 17.33 22.16 -18.74
N ASN A 25 16.24 21.94 -17.99
CA ASN A 25 15.62 20.61 -17.85
C ASN A 25 15.38 19.92 -19.21
N ARG A 26 15.08 20.69 -20.26
CA ARG A 26 14.89 20.18 -21.63
C ARG A 26 16.19 19.64 -22.23
N GLN A 27 17.32 20.30 -21.99
CA GLN A 27 18.62 19.84 -22.48
C GLN A 27 19.08 18.59 -21.74
N LEU A 28 18.90 18.55 -20.41
CA LEU A 28 19.26 17.39 -19.61
C LEU A 28 18.51 16.13 -20.06
N LYS A 29 17.20 16.24 -20.32
CA LYS A 29 16.40 15.11 -20.83
C LYS A 29 16.89 14.61 -22.17
N ARG A 30 17.27 15.51 -23.08
CA ARG A 30 17.83 15.13 -24.38
C ARG A 30 19.17 14.40 -24.24
N TRP A 31 20.03 14.84 -23.33
CA TRP A 31 21.30 14.17 -23.07
C TRP A 31 21.08 12.79 -22.46
N LEU A 32 20.16 12.68 -21.49
CA LEU A 32 19.79 11.40 -20.91
C LEU A 32 19.20 10.45 -21.96
N GLN A 33 18.33 10.91 -22.85
CA GLN A 33 17.78 10.09 -23.93
C GLN A 33 18.83 9.68 -24.97
N ARG A 34 19.85 10.52 -25.20
CA ARG A 34 20.93 10.21 -26.13
C ARG A 34 21.86 9.14 -25.56
N ASP A 35 22.24 9.28 -24.30
CA ASP A 35 23.22 8.40 -23.67
C ASP A 35 22.55 7.13 -23.08
N PHE A 36 21.25 7.20 -22.78
CA PHE A 36 20.41 6.12 -22.27
C PHE A 36 19.06 6.08 -23.02
N PRO A 37 19.02 5.49 -24.23
CA PRO A 37 17.80 5.43 -25.06
C PRO A 37 16.63 4.68 -24.41
N GLN A 38 16.89 3.87 -23.39
CA GLN A 38 15.87 3.21 -22.57
C GLN A 38 15.06 4.17 -21.70
N ILE A 39 15.52 5.40 -21.46
CA ILE A 39 14.83 6.37 -20.60
C ILE A 39 13.74 7.10 -21.38
N VAL A 40 12.48 6.93 -20.96
CA VAL A 40 11.32 7.58 -21.55
C VAL A 40 10.71 8.58 -20.56
N PHE A 41 10.56 9.82 -21.00
CA PHE A 41 9.90 10.89 -20.24
C PHE A 41 8.45 11.04 -20.70
N VAL A 42 7.49 10.66 -19.86
CA VAL A 42 6.06 10.69 -20.17
C VAL A 42 5.44 11.94 -19.58
N LYS A 43 4.99 12.85 -20.45
CA LYS A 43 4.25 14.04 -20.04
C LYS A 43 2.77 13.72 -19.84
N PRO A 44 2.20 14.00 -18.66
CA PRO A 44 0.76 13.85 -18.46
C PRO A 44 -0.02 14.87 -19.29
N LYS A 45 -1.24 14.51 -19.71
CA LYS A 45 -2.16 15.41 -20.44
C LYS A 45 -2.58 16.62 -19.58
N GLN A 46 -2.63 16.46 -18.26
CA GLN A 46 -2.98 17.52 -17.31
C GLN A 46 -1.72 18.24 -16.80
N LYS A 47 -1.72 19.58 -16.85
CA LYS A 47 -0.57 20.42 -16.47
C LYS A 47 -0.18 20.35 -14.99
N ASN A 48 -1.07 19.87 -14.13
CA ASN A 48 -0.85 19.81 -12.67
C ASN A 48 -0.22 18.49 -12.21
N LEU A 49 0.00 17.54 -13.13
CA LEU A 49 0.59 16.25 -12.84
C LEU A 49 2.10 16.28 -13.11
N SER A 50 2.85 15.53 -12.30
CA SER A 50 4.28 15.38 -12.48
C SER A 50 4.58 14.47 -13.67
N GLU A 51 5.66 14.79 -14.40
CA GLU A 51 6.17 13.96 -15.50
C GLU A 51 6.77 12.66 -14.96
N LEU A 52 6.42 11.54 -15.58
CA LEU A 52 6.92 10.23 -15.19
C LEU A 52 8.19 9.89 -15.98
N VAL A 53 9.14 9.23 -15.33
CA VAL A 53 10.38 8.74 -15.96
C VAL A 53 10.36 7.22 -15.88
N LEU A 54 10.38 6.56 -17.03
CA LEU A 54 10.33 5.11 -17.16
C LEU A 54 11.62 4.59 -17.81
N CYS A 55 12.02 3.37 -17.44
CA CYS A 55 13.11 2.66 -18.10
C CYS A 55 12.54 1.49 -18.90
N HIS A 56 12.74 1.50 -20.22
CA HIS A 56 12.30 0.47 -21.13
C HIS A 56 13.31 -0.69 -21.13
N LEU A 57 12.84 -1.92 -20.93
CA LEU A 57 13.70 -3.12 -20.95
C LEU A 57 13.98 -3.61 -22.38
N THR A 58 13.21 -3.20 -23.39
CA THR A 58 13.30 -3.68 -24.78
C THR A 58 12.85 -2.60 -25.77
N PRO A 59 13.69 -2.04 -26.65
CA PRO A 59 13.46 -0.77 -27.36
C PRO A 59 12.23 -0.66 -28.31
N ASP A 60 11.54 -1.76 -28.63
CA ASP A 60 10.57 -1.81 -29.74
C ASP A 60 9.09 -1.97 -29.35
N GLN A 61 8.70 -1.77 -28.07
CA GLN A 61 7.29 -1.85 -27.66
C GLN A 61 6.70 -0.49 -27.28
N PRO A 62 5.61 -0.03 -27.92
CA PRO A 62 4.93 1.19 -27.50
C PRO A 62 4.33 0.99 -26.10
N VAL A 63 4.65 1.91 -25.18
CA VAL A 63 4.05 1.95 -23.84
C VAL A 63 2.58 2.38 -23.98
N LEU A 64 1.67 1.40 -23.95
CA LEU A 64 0.24 1.67 -23.82
C LEU A 64 -0.05 2.08 -22.37
N ILE A 65 -0.20 3.39 -22.14
CA ILE A 65 -0.69 3.91 -20.86
C ILE A 65 -2.21 4.00 -20.98
N GLU A 66 -2.90 2.95 -20.54
CA GLU A 66 -4.34 3.01 -20.31
C GLU A 66 -4.62 4.02 -19.19
N HIS A 67 -5.14 5.18 -19.56
CA HIS A 67 -5.58 6.22 -18.64
C HIS A 67 -6.97 5.88 -18.08
N ASN A 68 -7.09 4.84 -17.25
CA ASN A 68 -8.31 4.59 -16.47
C ASN A 68 -8.20 5.18 -15.05
N PHE A 69 -8.14 6.51 -15.01
CA PHE A 69 -8.25 7.30 -13.79
C PHE A 69 -9.32 8.39 -13.96
N ASN A 70 -10.57 7.98 -14.18
CA ASN A 70 -11.77 8.82 -13.99
C ASN A 70 -12.67 8.07 -13.00
N SER A 71 -12.65 8.46 -11.72
CA SER A 71 -13.54 9.44 -11.09
C SER A 71 -14.95 8.90 -10.81
N SER A 72 -15.25 8.80 -9.52
CA SER A 72 -16.55 8.50 -8.93
C SER A 72 -17.67 9.47 -9.36
N ALA A 73 -18.86 8.88 -9.57
CA ALA A 73 -20.22 9.41 -9.45
C ALA A 73 -20.97 10.06 -10.65
N THR A 74 -22.24 9.62 -10.74
CA THR A 74 -23.49 10.16 -11.34
C THR A 74 -23.78 10.03 -12.85
N GLU A 75 -24.73 9.10 -13.13
CA GLU A 75 -25.97 9.14 -13.95
C GLU A 75 -26.06 9.84 -15.32
N THR A 76 -26.69 9.10 -16.26
CA THR A 76 -27.33 9.47 -17.55
C THR A 76 -26.40 10.06 -18.62
N ASP A 77 -26.39 9.68 -19.89
CA ASP A 77 -27.49 9.27 -20.78
C ASP A 77 -26.94 8.52 -22.02
N ALA A 78 -27.80 7.78 -22.70
CA ALA A 78 -27.50 6.95 -23.87
C ALA A 78 -27.08 7.75 -25.12
N VAL A 79 -26.00 7.31 -25.80
CA VAL A 79 -25.86 7.45 -27.27
C VAL A 79 -25.07 6.25 -27.79
N GLU A 80 -25.71 5.45 -28.64
CA GLU A 80 -25.11 4.37 -29.43
C GLU A 80 -24.11 4.95 -30.44
N SER A 81 -22.93 4.36 -30.53
CA SER A 81 -21.98 4.59 -31.61
C SER A 81 -21.33 3.26 -31.92
N GLU A 82 -21.75 2.64 -33.01
CA GLU A 82 -21.15 1.42 -33.56
C GLU A 82 -19.78 1.77 -34.12
N GLU A 83 -18.72 1.48 -33.36
CA GLU A 83 -17.37 1.35 -33.90
C GLU A 83 -16.96 -0.12 -33.79
N GLU A 84 -16.78 -0.77 -34.96
CA GLU A 84 -16.13 -2.07 -35.11
C GLU A 84 -14.72 -2.01 -34.50
N THR A 85 -14.63 -2.35 -33.22
CA THR A 85 -13.36 -2.60 -32.56
C THR A 85 -13.08 -4.09 -32.64
N THR A 86 -11.97 -4.43 -33.28
CA THR A 86 -11.42 -5.77 -33.33
C THR A 86 -11.10 -6.20 -31.89
N GLU A 87 -12.01 -6.95 -31.27
CA GLU A 87 -11.89 -7.39 -29.88
C GLU A 87 -10.68 -8.32 -29.71
N LEU A 88 -9.59 -7.79 -29.16
CA LEU A 88 -8.58 -8.60 -28.49
C LEU A 88 -9.25 -9.33 -27.31
N PRO A 89 -9.02 -10.63 -27.11
CA PRO A 89 -9.67 -11.38 -26.04
C PRO A 89 -9.15 -10.90 -24.68
N THR A 90 -9.87 -9.96 -24.08
CA THR A 90 -9.51 -9.23 -22.85
C THR A 90 -10.11 -9.85 -21.59
N LYS A 91 -10.75 -11.01 -21.66
CA LYS A 91 -11.40 -11.65 -20.50
C LYS A 91 -10.72 -12.98 -20.20
N PHE A 92 -10.24 -13.14 -18.97
CA PHE A 92 -9.91 -14.45 -18.41
C PHE A 92 -11.12 -15.38 -18.65
N PRO A 93 -11.00 -16.43 -19.47
CA PRO A 93 -12.14 -17.24 -19.84
C PRO A 93 -12.41 -18.25 -18.73
N VAL A 94 -13.11 -17.83 -17.69
CA VAL A 94 -13.70 -18.76 -16.71
C VAL A 94 -15.16 -18.39 -16.53
N ASN A 95 -16.03 -19.02 -17.32
CA ASN A 95 -17.47 -18.91 -17.13
C ASN A 95 -17.88 -19.89 -16.03
N TYR A 96 -17.84 -19.41 -14.78
CA TYR A 96 -18.41 -20.15 -13.66
C TYR A 96 -19.93 -20.27 -13.80
N ASP A 97 -20.46 -21.45 -13.48
CA ASP A 97 -21.90 -21.69 -13.48
C ASP A 97 -22.62 -20.82 -12.41
N SER A 98 -23.94 -20.73 -12.52
CA SER A 98 -24.76 -19.90 -11.63
C SER A 98 -24.67 -20.31 -10.16
N GLU A 99 -24.52 -21.61 -9.89
CA GLU A 99 -24.41 -22.16 -8.54
C GLU A 99 -23.05 -21.78 -7.93
N SER A 100 -21.95 -21.95 -8.65
CA SER A 100 -20.61 -21.51 -8.24
C SER A 100 -20.57 -20.02 -7.88
N LYS A 101 -21.23 -19.17 -8.69
CA LYS A 101 -21.36 -17.73 -8.41
C LYS A 101 -22.14 -17.47 -7.12
N ALA A 102 -23.25 -18.18 -6.91
CA ALA A 102 -24.05 -18.06 -5.70
C ALA A 102 -23.31 -18.53 -4.44
N ILE A 103 -22.52 -19.60 -4.53
CA ILE A 103 -21.68 -20.10 -3.44
C ILE A 103 -20.62 -19.05 -3.08
N LEU A 104 -19.93 -18.50 -4.07
CA LEU A 104 -18.91 -17.48 -3.84
C LEU A 104 -19.50 -16.23 -3.18
N TYR A 105 -20.67 -15.77 -3.62
CA TYR A 105 -21.37 -14.64 -2.99
C TYR A 105 -21.71 -14.94 -1.52
N LYS A 106 -22.27 -16.12 -1.23
CA LYS A 106 -22.60 -16.54 0.14
C LYS A 106 -21.35 -16.61 1.02
N ALA A 107 -20.26 -17.18 0.51
CA ALA A 107 -18.97 -17.25 1.21
C ALA A 107 -18.42 -15.84 1.50
N ALA A 108 -18.44 -14.94 0.51
CA ALA A 108 -18.01 -13.55 0.67
C ALA A 108 -18.87 -12.80 1.70
N PHE A 109 -20.18 -13.03 1.72
CA PHE A 109 -21.09 -12.43 2.69
C PHE A 109 -20.80 -12.93 4.12
N ILE A 110 -20.56 -14.23 4.30
CA ILE A 110 -20.14 -14.81 5.58
C ILE A 110 -18.82 -14.20 6.05
N LEU A 111 -17.82 -14.12 5.18
CA LEU A 111 -16.53 -13.48 5.49
C LEU A 111 -16.67 -12.01 5.85
N SER A 112 -17.53 -11.26 5.14
CA SER A 112 -17.81 -9.86 5.45
C SER A 112 -18.37 -9.69 6.87
N ASN A 113 -19.29 -10.57 7.29
CA ASN A 113 -19.81 -10.57 8.66
C ASN A 113 -18.73 -10.91 9.69
N ILE A 114 -17.88 -11.91 9.41
CA ILE A 114 -16.74 -12.27 10.26
C ILE A 114 -15.77 -11.08 10.41
N LEU A 115 -15.43 -10.40 9.31
CA LEU A 115 -14.55 -9.23 9.31
C LEU A 115 -15.16 -8.06 10.10
N ARG A 116 -16.45 -7.78 9.92
CA ARG A 116 -17.15 -6.74 10.69
C ARG A 116 -17.17 -7.03 12.19
N ASN A 117 -17.30 -8.31 12.56
CA ASN A 117 -17.35 -8.76 13.96
C ASN A 117 -15.99 -9.18 14.53
N SER A 118 -14.90 -9.02 13.76
CA SER A 118 -13.55 -9.36 14.23
C SER A 118 -13.20 -8.66 15.56
N PRO A 119 -12.48 -9.33 16.47
CA PRO A 119 -11.99 -8.68 17.68
C PRO A 119 -11.09 -7.48 17.35
N VAL A 120 -11.07 -6.50 18.25
CA VAL A 120 -10.07 -5.43 18.23
C VAL A 120 -8.78 -5.96 18.87
N LEU A 121 -7.63 -5.37 18.54
CA LEU A 121 -6.37 -5.65 19.22
C LEU A 121 -6.55 -5.53 20.74
N GLN A 122 -6.33 -6.64 21.45
CA GLN A 122 -6.52 -6.72 22.90
C GLN A 122 -5.23 -6.29 23.60
N CYS A 123 -5.08 -5.00 23.82
CA CYS A 123 -3.96 -4.42 24.55
C CYS A 123 -4.42 -3.17 25.32
N LYS A 124 -3.62 -2.75 26.29
CA LYS A 124 -3.78 -1.39 26.85
C LYS A 124 -3.32 -0.39 25.79
N TRP A 125 -4.01 0.73 25.68
CA TRP A 125 -3.55 1.83 24.85
C TRP A 125 -2.56 2.69 25.66
N PRO A 126 -1.48 3.18 25.03
CA PRO A 126 -0.94 2.79 23.73
C PRO A 126 -0.30 1.37 23.76
N PRO A 127 -0.46 0.54 22.71
CA PRO A 127 0.24 -0.74 22.62
C PRO A 127 1.75 -0.55 22.61
N THR A 128 2.47 -1.51 23.18
CA THR A 128 3.93 -1.56 23.21
C THR A 128 4.47 -2.63 22.26
N ALA A 129 5.80 -2.74 22.15
CA ALA A 129 6.42 -3.79 21.33
C ALA A 129 6.02 -5.21 21.77
N GLU A 130 5.71 -5.40 23.06
CA GLU A 130 5.26 -6.69 23.60
C GLU A 130 3.87 -7.07 23.10
N ASP A 131 3.04 -6.10 22.74
CA ASP A 131 1.68 -6.33 22.27
C ASP A 131 1.64 -6.84 20.82
N PHE A 132 2.70 -6.62 20.03
CA PHE A 132 2.82 -7.05 18.62
C PHE A 132 3.40 -8.47 18.47
N ASN A 133 3.00 -9.39 19.34
CA ASN A 133 3.40 -10.79 19.29
C ASN A 133 2.39 -11.67 18.52
N GLU A 134 2.82 -12.88 18.12
CA GLU A 134 2.00 -13.81 17.35
C GLU A 134 0.73 -14.24 18.09
N ALA A 135 0.80 -14.42 19.42
CA ALA A 135 -0.36 -14.85 20.23
C ALA A 135 -1.48 -13.79 20.27
N ASN A 136 -1.14 -12.50 20.31
CA ASN A 136 -2.11 -11.41 20.24
C ASN A 136 -2.71 -11.27 18.84
N ILE A 137 -1.90 -11.51 17.79
CA ILE A 137 -2.37 -11.53 16.41
C ILE A 137 -3.38 -12.69 16.21
N GLU A 138 -3.07 -13.87 16.74
CA GLU A 138 -3.96 -15.04 16.70
C GLU A 138 -5.31 -14.79 17.38
N LYS A 139 -5.31 -14.09 18.52
CA LYS A 139 -6.56 -13.71 19.21
C LYS A 139 -7.40 -12.69 18.44
N MET A 140 -6.76 -11.86 17.63
CA MET A 140 -7.43 -10.80 16.86
C MET A 140 -8.02 -11.34 15.55
N ILE A 141 -7.38 -12.33 14.93
CA ILE A 141 -7.75 -12.84 13.61
C ILE A 141 -8.74 -13.99 13.74
N PRO A 142 -9.96 -13.88 13.18
CA PRO A 142 -10.91 -15.00 13.18
C PRO A 142 -10.35 -16.21 12.42
N THR A 143 -10.48 -17.40 13.00
CA THR A 143 -9.98 -18.66 12.43
C THR A 143 -10.46 -18.90 11.00
N LEU A 144 -11.75 -18.72 10.75
CA LEU A 144 -12.34 -18.91 9.42
C LEU A 144 -11.79 -17.93 8.36
N LEU A 145 -11.40 -16.71 8.76
CA LEU A 145 -10.75 -15.77 7.86
C LEU A 145 -9.36 -16.27 7.46
N PHE A 146 -8.56 -16.71 8.44
CA PHE A 146 -7.23 -17.26 8.17
C PHE A 146 -7.31 -18.50 7.30
N ASN A 147 -8.20 -19.44 7.64
CA ASN A 147 -8.36 -20.70 6.92
C ASN A 147 -8.82 -20.44 5.47
N PHE A 148 -9.77 -19.50 5.28
CA PHE A 148 -10.16 -19.07 3.94
C PHE A 148 -8.97 -18.54 3.11
N LEU A 149 -8.10 -17.71 3.69
CA LEU A 149 -6.92 -17.22 2.99
C LEU A 149 -5.92 -18.35 2.68
N ALA A 150 -5.75 -19.31 3.60
CA ALA A 150 -4.90 -20.48 3.38
C ALA A 150 -5.40 -21.35 2.22
N TRP A 151 -6.70 -21.64 2.18
CA TRP A 151 -7.34 -22.36 1.08
C TRP A 151 -7.26 -21.59 -0.24
N SER A 152 -7.46 -20.26 -0.20
CA SER A 152 -7.40 -19.41 -1.39
C SER A 152 -6.02 -19.36 -2.05
N VAL A 153 -4.95 -19.56 -1.26
CA VAL A 153 -3.57 -19.58 -1.75
C VAL A 153 -3.10 -21.01 -2.10
N GLY A 154 -3.91 -22.03 -1.79
CA GLY A 154 -3.57 -23.45 -2.04
C GLY A 154 -2.49 -23.99 -1.11
N GLU A 155 -2.33 -23.42 0.09
CA GLU A 155 -1.35 -23.91 1.08
C GLU A 155 -1.79 -25.25 1.70
N THR A 156 -3.09 -25.52 1.70
CA THR A 156 -3.69 -26.70 2.32
C THR A 156 -5.06 -26.99 1.70
N ASP A 157 -5.40 -28.27 1.58
CA ASP A 157 -6.73 -28.74 1.17
C ASP A 157 -7.54 -29.29 2.36
N GLU A 158 -6.99 -29.18 3.59
CA GLU A 158 -7.64 -29.69 4.79
C GLU A 158 -8.79 -28.79 5.24
N LEU A 159 -9.98 -29.37 5.38
CA LEU A 159 -11.17 -28.70 5.88
C LEU A 159 -11.15 -28.65 7.42
N VAL A 160 -10.46 -27.65 7.96
CA VAL A 160 -10.45 -27.33 9.40
C VAL A 160 -11.24 -26.04 9.65
N THR A 161 -12.16 -26.05 10.62
CA THR A 161 -13.02 -24.88 10.92
C THR A 161 -12.73 -24.23 12.26
N ASP A 162 -12.35 -25.03 13.26
CA ASP A 162 -12.33 -24.58 14.66
C ASP A 162 -10.95 -24.06 15.08
N THR A 163 -9.90 -24.50 14.38
CA THR A 163 -8.50 -24.11 14.63
C THR A 163 -7.83 -23.62 13.35
N PHE A 164 -6.72 -22.89 13.50
CA PHE A 164 -5.94 -22.44 12.35
C PHE A 164 -5.38 -23.66 11.59
N VAL A 165 -5.52 -23.68 10.27
CA VAL A 165 -4.90 -24.75 9.48
C VAL A 165 -3.39 -24.72 9.66
N ASN A 166 -2.77 -25.90 9.68
CA ASN A 166 -1.33 -26.02 9.74
C ASN A 166 -0.71 -25.47 8.44
N THR A 167 0.21 -24.52 8.60
CA THR A 167 0.87 -23.83 7.48
C THR A 167 2.34 -23.60 7.82
N SER A 168 3.18 -23.43 6.80
CA SER A 168 4.58 -23.08 7.05
C SER A 168 4.69 -21.70 7.75
N LYS A 169 5.66 -21.53 8.66
CA LYS A 169 5.85 -20.27 9.42
C LYS A 169 5.89 -19.02 8.51
N ASN A 170 6.53 -19.14 7.34
CA ASN A 170 6.65 -18.04 6.38
C ASN A 170 5.31 -17.65 5.77
N ILE A 171 4.47 -18.63 5.44
CA ILE A 171 3.17 -18.40 4.81
C ILE A 171 2.17 -17.94 5.85
N LYS A 172 2.16 -18.55 7.04
CA LYS A 172 1.37 -18.10 8.21
C LYS A 172 1.53 -16.60 8.48
N ARG A 173 2.78 -16.11 8.53
CA ARG A 173 3.07 -14.68 8.71
C ARG A 173 2.49 -13.80 7.61
N LYS A 174 2.56 -14.23 6.34
CA LYS A 174 2.00 -13.48 5.20
C LYS A 174 0.47 -13.47 5.24
N LEU A 175 -0.15 -14.62 5.55
CA LEU A 175 -1.61 -14.73 5.70
C LEU A 175 -2.12 -13.86 6.85
N PHE A 176 -1.43 -13.83 8.00
CA PHE A 176 -1.75 -12.89 9.08
C PHE A 176 -1.60 -11.43 8.67
N SER A 177 -0.60 -11.10 7.85
CA SER A 177 -0.46 -9.75 7.30
C SER A 177 -1.65 -9.37 6.41
N VAL A 178 -2.12 -10.27 5.55
CA VAL A 178 -3.28 -10.02 4.67
C VAL A 178 -4.59 -9.95 5.47
N ALA A 179 -4.77 -10.83 6.45
CA ALA A 179 -5.94 -10.81 7.33
C ALA A 179 -6.05 -9.48 8.10
N GLN A 180 -4.92 -8.93 8.55
CA GLN A 180 -4.88 -7.61 9.18
C GLN A 180 -5.30 -6.49 8.22
N ASP A 181 -4.90 -6.54 6.95
CA ASP A 181 -5.36 -5.59 5.93
C ASP A 181 -6.87 -5.65 5.75
N LEU A 182 -7.43 -6.86 5.64
CA LEU A 182 -8.88 -7.03 5.49
C LEU A 182 -9.66 -6.50 6.70
N ILE A 183 -9.17 -6.75 7.92
CA ILE A 183 -9.78 -6.23 9.15
C ILE A 183 -9.72 -4.70 9.17
N TYR A 184 -8.55 -4.13 8.87
CA TYR A 184 -8.34 -2.68 8.88
C TYR A 184 -9.24 -1.98 7.85
N ILE A 185 -9.24 -2.45 6.59
CA ILE A 185 -10.06 -1.90 5.50
C ILE A 185 -11.55 -2.04 5.82
N THR A 186 -12.00 -3.22 6.26
CA THR A 186 -13.43 -3.44 6.58
C THR A 186 -13.90 -2.54 7.73
N SER A 187 -13.01 -2.24 8.66
CA SER A 187 -13.30 -1.33 9.77
C SER A 187 -13.20 0.15 9.40
N ALA A 188 -12.80 0.50 8.17
CA ALA A 188 -12.45 1.86 7.76
C ALA A 188 -11.40 2.50 8.68
N GLY A 189 -10.40 1.71 9.10
CA GLY A 189 -9.32 2.14 9.99
C GLY A 189 -9.69 2.26 11.48
N ARG A 190 -10.94 1.98 11.87
CA ARG A 190 -11.36 2.03 13.29
C ARG A 190 -10.74 0.92 14.14
N LYS A 191 -10.53 -0.27 13.57
CA LYS A 191 -9.83 -1.37 14.25
C LYS A 191 -8.35 -1.28 13.91
N GLN A 192 -7.57 -0.75 14.84
CA GLN A 192 -6.12 -0.72 14.71
C GLN A 192 -5.57 -2.15 14.68
N THR A 193 -4.64 -2.41 13.78
CA THR A 193 -3.97 -3.70 13.67
C THR A 193 -2.46 -3.53 13.86
N PRO A 194 -1.76 -4.52 14.45
CA PRO A 194 -0.32 -4.46 14.65
C PRO A 194 0.45 -4.08 13.39
N LYS A 195 0.09 -4.63 12.23
CA LYS A 195 0.71 -4.29 10.94
C LYS A 195 0.60 -2.80 10.60
N HIS A 196 -0.60 -2.23 10.66
CA HIS A 196 -0.81 -0.84 10.22
C HIS A 196 -0.16 0.17 11.18
N LEU A 197 -0.19 -0.14 12.48
CA LEU A 197 0.40 0.69 13.51
C LEU A 197 1.94 0.61 13.46
N SER A 198 2.51 -0.60 13.50
CA SER A 198 3.96 -0.81 13.47
C SER A 198 4.61 -0.29 12.19
N LEU A 199 3.96 -0.47 11.03
CA LEU A 199 4.50 0.05 9.76
C LEU A 199 4.54 1.58 9.77
N ALA A 200 3.47 2.25 10.23
CA ALA A 200 3.44 3.71 10.27
C ALA A 200 4.48 4.28 11.25
N MET A 201 4.59 3.67 12.43
CA MET A 201 5.60 4.03 13.43
C MET A 201 7.02 3.84 12.88
N ALA A 202 7.31 2.68 12.29
CA ALA A 202 8.62 2.38 11.73
C ALA A 202 8.99 3.38 10.63
N VAL A 203 8.07 3.69 9.72
CA VAL A 203 8.30 4.68 8.66
C VAL A 203 8.54 6.07 9.26
N ARG A 204 7.80 6.45 10.31
CA ARG A 204 8.02 7.74 10.98
C ARG A 204 9.39 7.80 11.65
N HIS A 205 9.78 6.77 12.38
CA HIS A 205 11.07 6.74 13.07
C HIS A 205 12.27 6.68 12.12
N VAL A 206 12.14 5.94 11.01
CA VAL A 206 13.23 5.81 10.02
C VAL A 206 13.36 7.06 9.16
N THR A 207 12.25 7.70 8.79
CA THR A 207 12.27 8.75 7.75
C THR A 207 11.89 10.14 8.24
N GLY A 208 11.14 10.26 9.34
CA GLY A 208 10.51 11.51 9.79
C GLY A 208 9.51 12.12 8.80
N SER A 209 9.16 11.42 7.71
CA SER A 209 8.42 12.01 6.59
C SER A 209 6.92 11.73 6.66
N ALA A 210 6.15 12.77 7.04
CA ALA A 210 4.70 12.74 6.97
C ALA A 210 4.17 12.42 5.56
N ARG A 211 4.90 12.84 4.52
CA ARG A 211 4.51 12.60 3.12
C ARG A 211 4.52 11.10 2.78
N ILE A 212 5.53 10.35 3.23
CA ILE A 212 5.60 8.91 2.96
C ILE A 212 4.47 8.19 3.69
N ILE A 213 4.20 8.56 4.94
CA ILE A 213 3.11 7.98 5.74
C ILE A 213 1.76 8.26 5.07
N ASN A 214 1.53 9.48 4.59
CA ASN A 214 0.29 9.82 3.89
C ASN A 214 0.11 9.04 2.58
N ILE A 215 1.18 8.76 1.83
CA ILE A 215 1.11 7.90 0.65
C ILE A 215 0.72 6.47 1.04
N LEU A 216 1.39 5.89 2.05
CA LEU A 216 1.12 4.53 2.51
C LEU A 216 -0.29 4.39 3.12
N ASN A 217 -0.74 5.39 3.85
CA ASN A 217 -2.10 5.46 4.38
C ASN A 217 -3.14 5.58 3.25
N GLY A 218 -2.87 6.41 2.23
CA GLY A 218 -3.72 6.52 1.04
C GLY A 218 -3.83 5.21 0.24
N LEU A 219 -2.80 4.36 0.30
CA LEU A 219 -2.81 3.00 -0.26
C LEU A 219 -3.43 1.95 0.67
N GLY A 220 -3.86 2.34 1.88
CA GLY A 220 -4.46 1.44 2.86
C GLY A 220 -3.48 0.51 3.56
N HIS A 221 -2.18 0.83 3.60
CA HIS A 221 -1.15 -0.03 4.21
C HIS A 221 -0.79 0.33 5.65
N CYS A 222 -1.08 1.55 6.10
CA CYS A 222 -0.76 2.00 7.45
C CYS A 222 -1.75 3.03 7.98
N ILE A 223 -1.62 3.39 9.26
CA ILE A 223 -2.42 4.44 9.88
C ILE A 223 -2.03 5.84 9.38
N SER A 224 -2.90 6.83 9.60
CA SER A 224 -2.64 8.21 9.19
C SER A 224 -1.51 8.84 10.00
N HIS A 225 -0.83 9.82 9.44
CA HIS A 225 0.24 10.54 10.15
C HIS A 225 -0.24 11.15 11.48
N SER A 226 -1.48 11.65 11.53
CA SER A 226 -2.08 12.19 12.75
C SER A 226 -2.22 11.13 13.84
N ALA A 227 -2.69 9.92 13.50
CA ALA A 227 -2.81 8.82 14.44
C ALA A 227 -1.43 8.35 14.94
N VAL A 228 -0.37 8.46 14.12
CA VAL A 228 0.99 8.18 14.60
C VAL A 228 1.45 9.22 15.63
N LEU A 229 1.16 10.51 15.42
CA LEU A 229 1.50 11.56 16.38
C LEU A 229 0.76 11.39 17.71
N GLU A 230 -0.52 11.03 17.65
CA GLU A 230 -1.33 10.72 18.83
C GLU A 230 -0.72 9.55 19.60
N TYR A 231 -0.42 8.45 18.91
CA TYR A 231 0.25 7.30 19.52
C TYR A 231 1.60 7.67 20.17
N ASP A 232 2.42 8.49 19.51
CA ASP A 232 3.69 8.97 20.05
C ASP A 232 3.54 9.81 21.32
N THR A 233 2.51 10.66 21.34
CA THR A 233 2.21 11.54 22.48
C THR A 233 1.80 10.69 23.67
N GLU A 234 0.92 9.71 23.45
CA GLU A 234 0.47 8.75 24.45
C GLU A 234 1.62 7.89 24.98
N LEU A 235 2.56 7.48 24.12
CA LEU A 235 3.75 6.74 24.55
C LEU A 235 4.64 7.61 25.44
N ALA A 236 4.81 8.89 25.09
CA ALA A 236 5.58 9.84 25.89
C ALA A 236 4.92 10.12 27.25
N GLU A 237 3.59 10.27 27.29
CA GLU A 237 2.83 10.43 28.53
C GLU A 237 2.94 9.20 29.43
N MET A 238 2.87 7.99 28.85
CA MET A 238 3.10 6.75 29.61
C MET A 238 4.49 6.73 30.25
N GLN A 239 5.52 7.16 29.52
CA GLN A 239 6.89 7.24 30.06
C GLN A 239 7.00 8.28 31.18
N LEU A 240 6.44 9.49 30.99
CA LEU A 240 6.41 10.53 32.03
C LEU A 240 5.73 10.06 33.32
N ASN A 241 4.63 9.32 33.19
CA ASN A 241 3.90 8.79 34.34
C ASN A 241 4.62 7.61 35.02
N SER A 242 5.47 6.89 34.29
CA SER A 242 6.23 5.76 34.83
C SER A 242 7.48 6.17 35.61
N VAL A 243 7.97 7.41 35.40
CA VAL A 243 9.20 7.88 36.00
C VAL A 243 8.94 9.14 36.83
N ASP A 244 8.98 9.02 38.16
CA ASP A 244 9.12 10.13 39.12
C ASP A 244 10.51 10.83 38.98
N CYS A 245 10.92 11.19 37.76
CA CYS A 245 12.27 11.72 37.47
C CYS A 245 12.33 13.23 37.26
N LEU A 246 11.33 13.99 37.69
CA LEU A 246 11.55 15.41 37.91
C LEU A 246 12.26 15.58 39.25
N PRO A 247 13.54 16.01 39.29
CA PRO A 247 14.13 16.39 40.57
C PRO A 247 13.26 17.50 41.17
N VAL A 248 12.90 17.34 42.44
CA VAL A 248 12.31 18.42 43.23
C VAL A 248 13.23 19.63 43.15
N GLY A 249 12.70 20.71 42.55
CA GLY A 249 13.36 22.01 42.48
C GLY A 249 13.37 22.71 43.83
#